data_AF-A0A0C3P543-F1
#
_entry.id   AF-A0A0C3P543-F1
#
_cell.length_a   1.000
_cell.length_b   1.000
_cell.length_c   1.000
_cell.angle_alpha   90.00
_cell.angle_beta   90.00
_cell.angle_gamma   90.00
#
_symmetry.space_group_name_H-M   'P 1'
#
loop_
_entity.id
_entity.type
_entity.pdbx_description
1 polymer ?
#
loop_
_entity_poly.entity_id
_entity_poly.type
_entity_poly.pdbx_seq_one_letter_code
_entity_poly.pdbx_strand_id
1 'polypeptide(L)'
;MPTGNAAIRKANKVNTSLQSTATAAELAVSVPALYQADGRQISIRTAKDLSEHERAQIWELFEENMYTLYVDSSFGWTPKSKKQEMFDARSRFIIASQEDALTPNPPDIVAYTIFRFDREERQDVVYCYELQVSKSARHCGLGKLLTQKLSDIGATWGMEKVMLTVFKENQLALSFYRSVGFSIDEISPDHLANSEEGASHNTDYSILSIPIL
;
A
#
# COMPACT_ATOMS: atom_id res chain seq x y z
N MET A 1 -15.90 -19.00 12.91
CA MET A 1 -16.25 -17.88 12.02
C MET A 1 -14.97 -17.45 11.30
N PRO A 2 -14.89 -17.54 9.97
CA PRO A 2 -13.67 -17.14 9.28
C PRO A 2 -13.62 -15.60 9.30
N THR A 3 -12.67 -15.09 10.07
CA THR A 3 -12.33 -13.67 10.24
C THR A 3 -11.85 -13.08 8.91
N GLY A 4 -11.96 -11.75 8.72
CA GLY A 4 -11.69 -10.98 7.49
C GLY A 4 -10.28 -11.12 6.86
N ASN A 5 -9.50 -12.08 7.35
CA ASN A 5 -8.17 -12.44 6.92
C ASN A 5 -8.14 -13.12 5.54
N ALA A 6 -9.26 -13.48 4.90
CA ALA A 6 -9.22 -14.22 3.62
C ALA A 6 -8.66 -13.39 2.45
N ALA A 7 -9.03 -12.11 2.32
CA ALA A 7 -8.53 -11.25 1.24
C ALA A 7 -7.03 -10.93 1.41
N ILE A 8 -6.61 -10.55 2.63
CA ILE A 8 -5.19 -10.33 2.95
C ILE A 8 -4.38 -11.65 2.87
N ARG A 9 -4.95 -12.81 3.26
CA ARG A 9 -4.28 -14.12 3.13
C ARG A 9 -4.18 -14.58 1.69
N LYS A 10 -5.12 -14.20 0.81
CA LYS A 10 -5.07 -14.56 -0.62
C LYS A 10 -3.92 -13.82 -1.32
N ALA A 11 -3.75 -12.53 -1.02
CA ALA A 11 -2.57 -11.73 -1.36
C ALA A 11 -1.28 -12.14 -0.62
N ASN A 12 -1.32 -13.19 0.20
CA ASN A 12 -0.12 -13.74 0.84
C ASN A 12 0.26 -15.12 0.27
N LYS A 13 -0.39 -15.59 -0.80
CA LYS A 13 0.10 -16.77 -1.51
C LYS A 13 1.54 -16.51 -1.96
N VAL A 14 2.42 -17.49 -1.77
CA VAL A 14 3.83 -17.36 -2.09
C VAL A 14 3.97 -17.25 -3.61
N ASN A 15 4.03 -16.02 -4.13
CA ASN A 15 4.50 -15.78 -5.47
C ASN A 15 6.03 -15.86 -5.45
N THR A 16 6.59 -16.92 -6.05
CA THR A 16 8.04 -17.14 -6.18
C THR A 16 8.64 -16.43 -7.40
N SER A 17 7.94 -15.44 -7.96
CA SER A 17 8.44 -14.69 -9.10
C SER A 17 9.67 -13.87 -8.71
N LEU A 18 10.62 -13.70 -9.63
CA LEU A 18 11.85 -12.93 -9.42
C LEU A 18 11.55 -11.50 -8.92
N GLN A 19 10.42 -10.94 -9.35
CA GLN A 19 9.94 -9.61 -8.95
C GLN A 19 9.74 -9.49 -7.44
N SER A 20 9.23 -10.53 -6.77
CA SER A 20 9.01 -10.54 -5.31
C SER A 20 10.30 -10.36 -4.48
N THR A 21 11.47 -10.64 -5.10
CA THR A 21 12.79 -10.52 -4.49
C THR A 21 13.58 -9.29 -4.94
N ALA A 22 13.02 -8.43 -5.79
CA ALA A 22 13.70 -7.25 -6.35
C ALA A 22 14.30 -6.37 -5.26
N THR A 23 15.56 -6.00 -5.35
CA THR A 23 16.24 -5.09 -4.42
C THR A 23 15.84 -3.63 -4.66
N ALA A 24 16.16 -2.75 -3.72
CA ALA A 24 15.96 -1.30 -3.92
C ALA A 24 16.76 -0.77 -5.13
N ALA A 25 17.94 -1.33 -5.40
CA ALA A 25 18.77 -0.97 -6.54
C ALA A 25 18.15 -1.41 -7.88
N GLU A 26 17.53 -2.59 -7.95
CA GLU A 26 16.83 -3.04 -9.16
C GLU A 26 15.57 -2.20 -9.42
N LEU A 27 14.83 -1.86 -8.36
CA LEU A 27 13.66 -0.97 -8.46
C LEU A 27 14.01 0.45 -8.90
N ALA A 28 15.29 0.85 -8.74
CA ALA A 28 15.78 2.17 -9.12
C ALA A 28 15.61 2.48 -10.62
N VAL A 29 15.46 1.45 -11.46
CA VAL A 29 15.23 1.57 -12.91
C VAL A 29 13.87 2.21 -13.21
N SER A 30 12.88 2.01 -12.34
CA SER A 30 11.52 2.53 -12.51
C SER A 30 11.30 3.85 -11.79
N VAL A 31 11.90 3.99 -10.62
CA VAL A 31 11.79 5.16 -9.76
C VAL A 31 13.15 5.37 -9.12
N PRO A 32 13.78 6.55 -9.20
CA PRO A 32 15.11 6.74 -8.65
C PRO A 32 15.18 6.35 -7.17
N ALA A 33 16.24 5.65 -6.77
CA ALA A 33 16.39 5.14 -5.41
C ALA A 33 16.38 6.25 -4.33
N LEU A 34 16.80 7.46 -4.72
CA LEU A 34 16.78 8.66 -3.91
C LEU A 34 16.65 9.89 -4.82
N TYR A 35 15.67 10.76 -4.55
CA TYR A 35 15.53 12.04 -5.26
C TYR A 35 14.72 13.05 -4.42
N GLN A 36 14.74 14.33 -4.85
CA GLN A 36 13.94 15.39 -4.22
C GLN A 36 12.67 15.65 -5.02
N ALA A 37 11.52 15.79 -4.35
CA ALA A 37 10.25 16.21 -4.93
C ALA A 37 9.50 17.11 -3.93
N ASP A 38 9.13 18.31 -4.36
CA ASP A 38 8.36 19.28 -3.56
C ASP A 38 8.92 19.51 -2.14
N GLY A 39 10.25 19.65 -2.04
CA GLY A 39 10.97 19.88 -0.78
C GLY A 39 11.09 18.64 0.12
N ARG A 40 10.82 17.44 -0.41
CA ARG A 40 10.89 16.17 0.32
C ARG A 40 11.81 15.19 -0.37
N GLN A 41 12.51 14.42 0.44
CA GLN A 41 13.36 13.34 -0.04
C GLN A 41 12.49 12.10 -0.25
N ILE A 42 12.46 11.60 -1.48
CA ILE A 42 11.78 10.36 -1.84
C ILE A 42 12.82 9.25 -1.96
N SER A 43 12.55 8.11 -1.33
CA SER A 43 13.47 6.99 -1.33
C SER A 43 12.77 5.63 -1.46
N ILE A 44 13.47 4.66 -2.05
CA ILE A 44 13.00 3.27 -2.15
C ILE A 44 13.79 2.40 -1.16
N ARG A 45 13.09 1.50 -0.48
CA ARG A 45 13.68 0.56 0.48
C ARG A 45 13.06 -0.83 0.33
N THR A 46 13.83 -1.85 0.67
CA THR A 46 13.31 -3.17 1.07
C THR A 46 13.11 -3.21 2.58
N ALA A 47 12.38 -4.21 3.09
CA ALA A 47 12.25 -4.40 4.53
C ALA A 47 13.61 -4.56 5.25
N LYS A 48 14.64 -5.09 4.57
CA LYS A 48 15.99 -5.24 5.14
C LYS A 48 16.77 -3.93 5.23
N ASP A 49 16.42 -2.96 4.39
CA ASP A 49 17.12 -1.66 4.33
C ASP A 49 16.62 -0.67 5.40
N LEU A 50 15.45 -0.95 6.00
CA LEU A 50 14.85 -0.08 7.01
C LEU A 50 15.56 -0.18 8.36
N SER A 51 15.97 0.97 8.88
CA SER A 51 16.41 1.14 10.25
C SER A 51 15.28 0.91 11.26
N GLU A 52 15.63 0.69 12.53
CA GLU A 52 14.65 0.58 13.61
C GLU A 52 13.82 1.87 13.78
N HIS A 53 14.44 3.03 13.53
CA HIS A 53 13.77 4.33 13.59
C HIS A 53 12.72 4.49 12.48
N GLU A 54 13.07 4.18 11.22
CA GLU A 54 12.11 4.21 10.11
C GLU A 54 10.95 3.22 10.34
N ARG A 55 11.23 2.03 10.88
CA ARG A 55 10.20 1.04 11.23
C ARG A 55 9.24 1.57 12.30
N ALA A 56 9.76 2.29 13.29
CA ALA A 56 8.94 2.91 14.32
C ALA A 56 8.04 4.00 13.72
N GLN A 57 8.59 4.94 12.94
CA GLN A 57 7.81 6.01 12.30
C GLN A 57 6.75 5.47 11.33
N ILE A 58 7.09 4.45 10.53
CA ILE A 58 6.14 3.78 9.62
C ILE A 58 4.96 3.19 10.42
N TRP A 59 5.26 2.51 11.54
CA TRP A 59 4.23 1.92 12.39
C TRP A 59 3.37 2.99 13.07
N GLU A 60 3.98 4.01 13.65
CA GLU A 60 3.28 5.09 14.36
C GLU A 60 2.30 5.81 13.42
N LEU A 61 2.73 6.13 12.21
CA LEU A 61 1.86 6.76 11.21
C LEU A 61 0.73 5.84 10.75
N PHE A 62 0.98 4.53 10.60
CA PHE A 62 -0.08 3.56 10.32
C PHE A 62 -1.10 3.50 11.45
N GLU A 63 -0.62 3.35 12.69
CA GLU A 63 -1.47 3.25 13.88
C GLU A 63 -2.32 4.52 14.06
N GLU A 64 -1.72 5.70 13.93
CA GLU A 64 -2.44 6.98 14.00
C GLU A 64 -3.58 7.08 12.97
N ASN A 65 -3.32 6.62 11.74
CA ASN A 65 -4.29 6.74 10.65
C ASN A 65 -5.35 5.63 10.63
N MET A 66 -4.99 4.42 11.06
CA MET A 66 -5.75 3.21 10.77
C MET A 66 -6.33 2.51 12.00
N TYR A 67 -5.93 2.87 13.22
CA TYR A 67 -6.37 2.19 14.45
C TYR A 67 -7.90 2.04 14.52
N THR A 68 -8.64 3.15 14.46
CA THR A 68 -10.11 3.14 14.57
C THR A 68 -10.75 2.33 13.45
N LEU A 69 -10.28 2.50 12.20
CA LEU A 69 -10.81 1.77 11.05
C LEU A 69 -10.65 0.25 11.21
N TYR A 70 -9.50 -0.22 11.72
CA TYR A 70 -9.30 -1.64 11.94
C TYR A 70 -10.12 -2.18 13.13
N VAL A 71 -10.19 -1.44 14.25
CA VAL A 71 -10.97 -1.83 15.43
C VAL A 71 -12.45 -2.00 15.09
N ASP A 72 -12.98 -1.09 14.28
CA ASP A 72 -14.41 -1.08 13.90
C ASP A 72 -14.71 -2.01 12.71
N SER A 73 -13.68 -2.59 12.08
CA SER A 73 -13.82 -3.50 10.95
C SER A 73 -13.87 -4.98 11.34
N SER A 74 -14.30 -5.80 10.40
CA SER A 74 -14.25 -7.27 10.40
C SER A 74 -12.82 -7.83 10.41
N PHE A 75 -11.80 -7.00 10.17
CA PHE A 75 -10.39 -7.40 10.19
C PHE A 75 -9.84 -7.40 11.61
N GLY A 76 -10.35 -6.50 12.47
CA GLY A 76 -9.91 -6.32 13.85
C GLY A 76 -8.49 -5.77 13.99
N TRP A 77 -8.11 -5.40 15.21
CA TRP A 77 -6.79 -4.81 15.49
C TRP A 77 -5.84 -5.83 16.13
N THR A 78 -4.87 -6.33 15.35
CA THR A 78 -3.82 -7.24 15.85
C THR A 78 -2.41 -6.71 15.49
N PRO A 79 -1.84 -5.80 16.30
CA PRO A 79 -0.57 -5.13 15.99
C PRO A 79 0.59 -6.06 15.65
N LYS A 80 0.75 -7.15 16.39
CA LYS A 80 1.83 -8.11 16.16
C LYS A 80 1.76 -8.72 14.76
N SER A 81 0.58 -9.20 14.37
CA SER A 81 0.36 -9.78 13.04
C SER A 81 0.52 -8.73 11.95
N LYS A 82 0.02 -7.51 12.18
CA LYS A 82 0.10 -6.44 11.19
C LYS A 82 1.53 -5.95 10.98
N LYS A 83 2.33 -5.80 12.03
CA LYS A 83 3.77 -5.51 11.93
C LYS A 83 4.51 -6.60 11.16
N GLN A 84 4.22 -7.87 11.43
CA GLN A 84 4.82 -9.00 10.70
C GLN A 84 4.49 -8.95 9.21
N GLU A 85 3.25 -8.60 8.86
CA GLU A 85 2.82 -8.41 7.47
C GLU A 85 3.51 -7.20 6.82
N MET A 86 3.46 -6.02 7.45
CA MET A 86 4.03 -4.79 6.90
C MET A 86 5.53 -4.96 6.60
N PHE A 87 6.26 -5.61 7.50
CA PHE A 87 7.72 -5.75 7.41
C PHE A 87 8.22 -7.12 6.92
N ASP A 88 7.37 -7.88 6.22
CA ASP A 88 7.76 -9.10 5.50
C ASP A 88 8.91 -8.81 4.51
N ALA A 89 9.78 -9.79 4.28
CA ALA A 89 10.92 -9.65 3.37
C ALA A 89 10.52 -9.30 1.91
N ARG A 90 9.28 -9.60 1.51
CA ARG A 90 8.71 -9.27 0.20
C ARG A 90 8.20 -7.82 0.11
N SER A 91 8.02 -7.15 1.24
CA SER A 91 7.57 -5.76 1.26
C SER A 91 8.63 -4.82 0.68
N ARG A 92 8.15 -3.88 -0.13
CA ARG A 92 8.90 -2.75 -0.69
C ARG A 92 8.24 -1.47 -0.25
N PHE A 93 9.07 -0.45 -0.08
CA PHE A 93 8.66 0.83 0.49
C PHE A 93 9.08 1.94 -0.46
N ILE A 94 8.17 2.89 -0.69
CA ILE A 94 8.52 4.21 -1.20
C ILE A 94 8.20 5.18 -0.08
N ILE A 95 9.22 5.90 0.40
CA ILE A 95 9.16 6.75 1.60
C ILE A 95 9.42 8.18 1.19
N ALA A 96 8.53 9.09 1.59
CA ALA A 96 8.75 10.52 1.54
C ALA A 96 9.13 11.00 2.94
N SER A 97 10.36 11.49 3.08
CA SER A 97 10.87 12.09 4.30
C SER A 97 11.03 13.60 4.15
N GLN A 98 10.89 14.30 5.26
CA GLN A 98 11.07 15.74 5.36
C GLN A 98 12.11 16.02 6.44
N GLU A 99 13.17 16.73 6.09
CA GLU A 99 14.14 17.22 7.07
C GLU A 99 13.51 18.37 7.86
N ASP A 100 13.66 18.33 9.17
CA ASP A 100 13.44 19.49 10.00
C ASP A 100 14.72 20.34 10.02
N ALA A 101 14.74 21.42 9.24
CA ALA A 101 15.88 22.32 9.15
C ALA A 101 16.25 22.98 10.50
N LEU A 102 15.39 22.88 11.52
CA LEU A 102 15.59 23.47 12.84
C LEU A 102 16.18 22.50 13.86
N THR A 103 16.23 21.19 13.57
CA THR A 103 16.75 20.19 14.51
C THR A 103 17.74 19.23 13.83
N PRO A 104 18.77 18.73 14.54
CA PRO A 104 19.70 17.73 14.00
C PRO A 104 19.10 16.31 13.99
N ASN A 105 17.78 16.18 14.04
CA ASN A 105 17.11 14.90 14.13
C ASN A 105 17.12 14.19 12.76
N PRO A 106 17.01 12.85 12.75
CA PRO A 106 16.73 12.12 11.51
C PRO A 106 15.48 12.70 10.81
N PRO A 107 15.43 12.67 9.47
CA PRO A 107 14.27 13.16 8.72
C PRO A 107 12.97 12.46 9.12
N ASP A 108 11.88 13.21 9.24
CA ASP A 108 10.56 12.65 9.57
C ASP A 108 9.93 12.00 8.34
N ILE A 109 9.45 10.77 8.49
CA ILE A 109 8.62 10.12 7.46
C ILE A 109 7.24 10.78 7.47
N VAL A 110 6.93 11.51 6.40
CA VAL A 110 5.65 12.22 6.24
C VAL A 110 4.66 11.49 5.34
N ALA A 111 5.14 10.59 4.50
CA ALA A 111 4.29 9.67 3.74
C ALA A 111 5.06 8.42 3.32
N TYR A 112 4.34 7.33 3.09
CA TYR A 112 4.92 6.15 2.46
C TYR A 112 3.86 5.30 1.77
N THR A 113 4.32 4.41 0.90
CA THR A 113 3.54 3.25 0.48
C THR A 113 4.31 1.95 0.71
N ILE A 114 3.61 0.90 1.12
CA ILE A 114 4.11 -0.46 1.20
C ILE A 114 3.46 -1.26 0.10
N PHE A 115 4.26 -1.87 -0.76
CA PHE A 115 3.77 -2.68 -1.87
C PHE A 115 4.53 -3.99 -2.01
N ARG A 116 3.91 -4.92 -2.75
CA ARG A 116 4.54 -6.17 -3.18
C ARG A 116 4.15 -6.46 -4.63
N PHE A 117 4.99 -7.23 -5.32
CA PHE A 117 4.60 -7.90 -6.55
C PHE A 117 3.87 -9.18 -6.19
N ASP A 118 2.66 -9.35 -6.70
CA ASP A 118 1.82 -10.51 -6.43
C ASP A 118 1.08 -11.00 -7.67
N ARG A 119 0.36 -12.11 -7.53
CA ARG A 119 -0.49 -12.67 -8.59
C ARG A 119 -1.90 -12.93 -8.07
N GLU A 120 -2.86 -12.16 -8.56
CA GLU A 120 -4.27 -12.24 -8.18
C GLU A 120 -5.13 -12.69 -9.37
N GLU A 121 -5.91 -13.77 -9.21
CA GLU A 121 -6.73 -14.39 -10.27
C GLU A 121 -6.04 -14.49 -11.66
N ARG A 122 -4.74 -14.86 -11.64
CA ARG A 122 -3.84 -15.02 -12.80
C ARG A 122 -3.27 -13.73 -13.38
N GLN A 123 -3.56 -12.58 -12.80
CA GLN A 123 -2.98 -11.30 -13.19
C GLN A 123 -1.80 -10.94 -12.31
N ASP A 124 -0.71 -10.48 -12.92
CA ASP A 124 0.46 -10.00 -12.18
C ASP A 124 0.21 -8.54 -11.74
N VAL A 125 0.31 -8.27 -10.44
CA VAL A 125 -0.13 -6.99 -9.85
C VAL A 125 0.94 -6.36 -8.96
N VAL A 126 0.97 -5.03 -8.94
CA VAL A 126 1.57 -4.27 -7.84
C VAL A 126 0.50 -4.12 -6.77
N TYR A 127 0.56 -4.94 -5.72
CA TYR A 127 -0.39 -4.86 -4.62
C TYR A 127 0.08 -3.81 -3.61
N CYS A 128 -0.65 -2.71 -3.49
CA CYS A 128 -0.47 -1.66 -2.49
C CYS A 128 -1.14 -2.11 -1.18
N TYR A 129 -0.32 -2.53 -0.22
CA TYR A 129 -0.76 -2.92 1.12
C TYR A 129 -1.10 -1.71 1.97
N GLU A 130 -0.27 -0.67 1.91
CA GLU A 130 -0.45 0.54 2.68
C GLU A 130 -0.12 1.77 1.83
N LEU A 131 -0.89 2.83 2.02
CA LEU A 131 -0.58 4.18 1.54
C LEU A 131 -0.94 5.13 2.67
N GLN A 132 0.07 5.72 3.30
CA GLN A 132 -0.09 6.54 4.49
C GLN A 132 0.51 7.92 4.26
N VAL A 133 -0.22 8.95 4.70
CA VAL A 133 0.22 10.35 4.64
C VAL A 133 -0.10 11.01 5.97
N SER A 134 0.91 11.62 6.60
CA SER A 134 0.77 12.35 7.86
C SER A 134 -0.22 13.49 7.70
N LYS A 135 -0.95 13.82 8.77
CA LYS A 135 -1.98 14.87 8.73
C LYS A 135 -1.43 16.21 8.25
N SER A 136 -0.20 16.55 8.64
CA SER A 136 0.49 17.79 8.25
C SER A 136 0.94 17.82 6.78
N ALA A 137 1.02 16.68 6.10
CA ALA A 137 1.46 16.57 4.71
C ALA A 137 0.34 16.14 3.74
N ARG A 138 -0.92 16.08 4.20
CA ARG A 138 -2.09 15.81 3.35
C ARG A 138 -2.40 17.01 2.45
N HIS A 139 -3.10 16.72 1.35
CA HIS A 139 -3.48 17.71 0.33
C HIS A 139 -2.30 18.41 -0.38
N CYS A 140 -1.06 17.92 -0.19
CA CYS A 140 0.14 18.38 -0.88
C CYS A 140 0.54 17.51 -2.09
N GLY A 141 -0.36 16.65 -2.59
CA GLY A 141 -0.08 15.80 -3.75
C GLY A 141 0.71 14.51 -3.47
N LEU A 142 1.22 14.29 -2.25
CA LEU A 142 2.02 13.11 -1.90
C LEU A 142 1.33 11.77 -2.17
N GLY A 143 0.04 11.64 -1.82
CA GLY A 143 -0.71 10.42 -2.11
C GLY A 143 -0.73 10.13 -3.63
N LYS A 144 -0.98 11.15 -4.45
CA LYS A 144 -0.98 11.03 -5.92
C LYS A 144 0.41 10.67 -6.44
N LEU A 145 1.46 11.30 -5.91
CA LEU A 145 2.85 11.01 -6.27
C LEU A 145 3.17 9.53 -6.00
N LEU A 146 2.92 9.04 -4.79
CA LEU A 146 3.24 7.66 -4.40
C LEU A 146 2.45 6.65 -5.25
N THR A 147 1.16 6.89 -5.50
CA THR A 147 0.35 6.07 -6.41
C THR A 147 0.90 6.05 -7.83
N GLN A 148 1.33 7.20 -8.36
CA GLN A 148 1.95 7.26 -9.69
C GLN A 148 3.22 6.41 -9.72
N LYS A 149 4.04 6.46 -8.66
CA LYS A 149 5.27 5.67 -8.59
C LYS A 149 5.01 4.16 -8.57
N LEU A 150 3.92 3.71 -7.95
CA LEU A 150 3.50 2.30 -8.06
C LEU A 150 3.15 1.91 -9.50
N SER A 151 2.52 2.82 -10.24
CA SER A 151 2.19 2.60 -11.67
C SER A 151 3.45 2.57 -12.54
N ASP A 152 4.40 3.48 -12.31
CA ASP A 152 5.69 3.53 -13.01
C ASP A 152 6.49 2.23 -12.78
N ILE A 153 6.52 1.74 -11.54
CA ILE A 153 7.11 0.43 -11.19
C ILE A 153 6.40 -0.68 -11.93
N GLY A 154 5.08 -0.74 -11.85
CA GLY A 154 4.34 -1.79 -12.51
C GLY A 154 4.55 -1.83 -14.03
N ALA A 155 4.57 -0.67 -14.69
CA ALA A 155 4.85 -0.55 -16.14
C ALA A 155 6.25 -1.09 -16.50
N THR A 156 7.27 -0.72 -15.72
CA THR A 156 8.64 -1.17 -15.95
C THR A 156 8.80 -2.67 -15.71
N TRP A 157 8.08 -3.21 -14.73
CA TRP A 157 8.22 -4.59 -14.28
C TRP A 157 7.21 -5.56 -14.92
N GLY A 158 6.44 -5.09 -15.90
CA GLY A 158 5.50 -5.92 -16.67
C GLY A 158 4.28 -6.37 -15.85
N MET A 159 3.82 -5.53 -14.93
CA MET A 159 2.61 -5.78 -14.15
C MET A 159 1.38 -5.26 -14.90
N GLU A 160 0.24 -5.88 -14.69
CA GLU A 160 -1.00 -5.56 -15.40
C GLU A 160 -1.80 -4.43 -14.73
N LYS A 161 -1.74 -4.35 -13.40
CA LYS A 161 -2.47 -3.34 -12.62
C LYS A 161 -1.83 -3.06 -11.27
N VAL A 162 -2.14 -1.87 -10.72
CA VAL A 162 -1.96 -1.59 -9.29
C VAL A 162 -3.27 -1.95 -8.59
N MET A 163 -3.20 -2.71 -7.49
CA MET A 163 -4.36 -3.19 -6.73
C MET A 163 -4.24 -2.83 -5.26
N LEU A 164 -5.37 -2.60 -4.58
CA LEU A 164 -5.42 -2.37 -3.13
C LEU A 164 -6.74 -2.83 -2.52
N THR A 165 -6.75 -3.00 -1.20
CA THR A 165 -7.97 -3.15 -0.39
C THR A 165 -8.21 -1.88 0.41
N VAL A 166 -9.45 -1.42 0.47
CA VAL A 166 -9.85 -0.24 1.24
C VAL A 166 -11.12 -0.53 2.03
N PHE A 167 -11.15 -0.12 3.30
CA PHE A 167 -12.38 -0.19 4.10
C PHE A 167 -13.45 0.74 3.54
N LYS A 168 -14.69 0.26 3.48
CA LYS A 168 -15.85 1.05 3.05
C LYS A 168 -16.09 2.24 3.95
N GLU A 169 -15.76 2.15 5.24
CA GLU A 169 -15.87 3.28 6.17
C GLU A 169 -14.83 4.39 5.89
N ASN A 170 -13.73 4.07 5.21
CA ASN A 170 -12.70 5.07 4.87
C ASN A 170 -13.08 5.88 3.61
N GLN A 171 -14.12 6.71 3.74
CA GLN A 171 -14.67 7.52 2.67
C GLN A 171 -13.67 8.53 2.08
N LEU A 172 -12.73 9.01 2.90
CA LEU A 172 -11.65 9.89 2.44
C LEU A 172 -10.71 9.16 1.49
N ALA A 173 -10.26 7.96 1.85
CA ALA A 173 -9.41 7.15 0.98
C ALA A 173 -10.16 6.70 -0.29
N LEU A 174 -11.42 6.29 -0.18
CA LEU A 174 -12.25 5.95 -1.34
C LEU A 174 -12.37 7.11 -2.34
N SER A 175 -12.66 8.32 -1.84
CA SER A 175 -12.75 9.52 -2.67
C SER A 175 -11.41 9.86 -3.32
N PHE A 176 -10.32 9.74 -2.57
CA PHE A 176 -8.97 9.90 -3.10
C PHE A 176 -8.66 8.88 -4.21
N TYR A 177 -8.87 7.58 -3.97
CA TYR A 177 -8.55 6.53 -4.95
C TYR A 177 -9.35 6.69 -6.24
N ARG A 178 -10.64 7.02 -6.15
CA ARG A 178 -11.45 7.36 -7.33
C ARG A 178 -10.91 8.57 -8.08
N SER A 179 -10.48 9.61 -7.37
CA SER A 179 -9.93 10.83 -8.00
C SER A 179 -8.61 10.60 -8.75
N VAL A 180 -7.83 9.58 -8.37
CA VAL A 180 -6.59 9.20 -9.06
C VAL A 180 -6.81 8.10 -10.12
N GLY A 181 -8.04 7.61 -10.30
CA GLY A 181 -8.43 6.70 -11.38
C GLY A 181 -8.67 5.24 -10.99
N PHE A 182 -8.64 4.88 -9.70
CA PHE A 182 -9.01 3.53 -9.29
C PHE A 182 -10.52 3.29 -9.43
N SER A 183 -10.85 2.08 -9.85
CA SER A 183 -12.21 1.55 -9.89
C SER A 183 -12.33 0.27 -9.05
N ILE A 184 -13.56 -0.17 -8.76
CA ILE A 184 -13.80 -1.46 -8.10
C ILE A 184 -13.28 -2.57 -9.02
N ASP A 185 -12.32 -3.35 -8.53
CA ASP A 185 -11.72 -4.47 -9.27
C ASP A 185 -12.73 -5.60 -9.42
N GLU A 186 -12.72 -6.32 -10.55
CA GLU A 186 -13.62 -7.44 -10.85
C GLU A 186 -13.64 -8.54 -9.78
N ILE A 187 -12.53 -8.73 -9.05
CA ILE A 187 -12.44 -9.74 -7.98
C ILE A 187 -13.00 -9.23 -6.64
N SER A 188 -13.43 -7.98 -6.58
CA SER A 188 -13.98 -7.39 -5.37
C SER A 188 -15.28 -8.10 -4.96
N PRO A 189 -15.51 -8.31 -3.65
CA PRO A 189 -16.79 -8.82 -3.15
C PRO A 189 -18.02 -8.02 -3.64
N ASP A 190 -17.82 -6.74 -3.98
CA ASP A 190 -18.86 -5.85 -4.50
C ASP A 190 -19.40 -6.28 -5.88
N HIS A 191 -18.62 -6.97 -6.71
CA HIS A 191 -19.11 -7.53 -7.98
C HIS A 191 -19.82 -8.87 -7.78
N LEU A 192 -19.32 -9.70 -6.88
CA LEU A 192 -19.90 -11.02 -6.58
C LEU A 192 -21.31 -10.89 -5.95
N ALA A 193 -21.55 -9.82 -5.18
CA ALA A 193 -22.84 -9.52 -4.58
C ALA A 193 -23.98 -9.25 -5.58
N ASN A 194 -23.66 -8.98 -6.86
CA ASN A 194 -24.64 -8.72 -7.93
C ASN A 194 -24.89 -9.94 -8.85
N SER A 195 -24.30 -11.10 -8.55
CA SER A 195 -24.50 -12.34 -9.31
C SER A 195 -25.58 -13.23 -8.66
N GLU A 196 -26.45 -13.85 -9.46
CA GLU A 196 -27.64 -14.60 -9.01
C GLU A 196 -27.33 -15.86 -8.14
N GLU A 197 -26.07 -16.24 -7.97
CA GLU A 197 -25.64 -17.42 -7.22
C GLU A 197 -24.91 -17.13 -5.88
N GLY A 198 -24.74 -15.87 -5.48
CA GLY A 198 -23.93 -15.50 -4.31
C GLY A 198 -24.74 -15.06 -3.09
N ALA A 199 -24.67 -15.80 -1.98
CA ALA A 199 -25.00 -15.23 -0.68
C ALA A 199 -24.26 -13.89 -0.52
N SER A 200 -25.00 -12.79 -0.29
CA SER A 200 -24.44 -11.46 -0.07
C SER A 200 -23.43 -11.52 1.07
N HIS A 201 -22.15 -11.67 0.72
CA HIS A 201 -21.06 -11.41 1.65
C HIS A 201 -20.91 -9.91 1.68
N ASN A 202 -21.77 -9.25 2.46
CA ASN A 202 -21.65 -7.83 2.78
C ASN A 202 -20.34 -7.61 3.56
N THR A 203 -19.24 -7.49 2.84
CA THR A 203 -17.94 -7.13 3.40
C THR A 203 -17.91 -5.64 3.66
N ASP A 204 -17.16 -5.24 4.68
CA ASP A 204 -16.89 -3.86 5.06
C ASP A 204 -15.66 -3.27 4.35
N TYR A 205 -15.16 -3.95 3.33
CA TYR A 205 -14.06 -3.51 2.46
C TYR A 205 -14.39 -3.75 0.99
N SER A 206 -13.69 -3.02 0.14
CA SER A 206 -13.70 -3.13 -1.33
C SER A 206 -12.29 -3.39 -1.83
N ILE A 207 -12.16 -4.07 -2.97
CA ILE A 207 -10.89 -4.21 -3.69
C ILE A 207 -10.94 -3.25 -4.88
N LEU A 208 -9.95 -2.39 -4.99
CA LEU A 208 -9.83 -1.44 -6.08
C LEU A 208 -8.60 -1.76 -6.93
N SER A 209 -8.66 -1.40 -8.21
CA SER A 209 -7.49 -1.43 -9.08
C SER A 209 -7.49 -0.30 -10.10
N ILE A 210 -6.31 -0.05 -10.66
CA ILE A 210 -6.09 0.79 -11.84
C ILE A 210 -5.18 0.01 -12.81
N PRO A 211 -5.57 -0.16 -14.08
CA PRO A 211 -4.74 -0.80 -15.09
C PRO A 211 -3.43 -0.03 -15.31
N ILE A 212 -2.36 -0.76 -15.58
CA ILE A 212 -1.11 -0.19 -16.06
C ILE A 212 -1.19 -0.14 -17.59
N LEU A 213 -1.00 1.06 -18.15
CA LEU A 213 -1.05 1.32 -19.59
C LEU A 213 0.33 1.18 -20.25
#